data_AF-A0A969JRS5-F1
#
_entry.id   AF-A0A969JRS5-F1
#
_cell.length_a   1.000
_cell.length_b   1.000
_cell.length_c   1.000
_cell.angle_alpha   90.00
_cell.angle_beta   90.00
_cell.angle_gamma   90.00
#
_symmetry.space_group_name_H-M   'P 1'
#
loop_
_entity.id
_entity.type
_entity.pdbx_description
1 polymer ?
#
loop_
_entity_poly.entity_id
_entity_poly.type
_entity_poly.pdbx_seq_one_letter_code
_entity_poly.pdbx_strand_id
1 'polypeptide(L)'
;MHSQSDLHVSDVYAWALQNAELIRQRRFAEIDIDNVAGALESVGRHEQDALAECLTGLLARLLRWRHQLTRREKSWQTLIQDQRAHVQEIFAKNPSLRVGLEALVRDVYSSARQVAACEANLKLELFPQDCPFQTEQVLDPSYWPGSH
;
A
#
# COMPACT_ATOMS: atom_id res chain seq x y z
N MET A 1 -38.26 5.69 11.50
CA MET A 1 -36.94 5.48 12.14
C MET A 1 -36.11 4.71 11.13
N HIS A 2 -35.05 5.32 10.58
CA HIS A 2 -34.09 4.58 9.76
C HIS A 2 -33.24 3.74 10.71
N SER A 3 -33.05 2.46 10.39
CA SER A 3 -32.19 1.59 11.20
C SER A 3 -30.73 2.05 11.07
N GLN A 4 -29.88 1.76 12.07
CA GLN A 4 -28.45 2.12 11.99
C GLN A 4 -27.78 1.53 10.73
N SER A 5 -28.25 0.36 10.31
CA SER A 5 -27.77 -0.31 9.11
C SER A 5 -28.18 0.42 7.82
N ASP A 6 -29.34 1.09 7.76
CA ASP A 6 -29.75 1.91 6.61
C ASP A 6 -28.91 3.19 6.48
N LEU A 7 -28.53 3.78 7.62
CA LEU A 7 -27.66 4.96 7.69
C LEU A 7 -26.22 4.62 7.28
N HIS A 8 -25.69 3.45 7.67
CA HIS A 8 -24.38 2.98 7.21
C HIS A 8 -24.29 2.89 5.68
N VAL A 9 -25.34 2.42 5.00
CA VAL A 9 -25.35 2.26 3.54
C VAL A 9 -25.51 3.60 2.80
N SER A 10 -26.24 4.55 3.38
CA SER A 10 -26.62 5.81 2.71
C SER A 10 -25.75 7.02 3.07
N ASP A 11 -25.19 7.06 4.28
CA ASP A 11 -24.33 8.14 4.80
C ASP A 11 -23.36 7.62 5.88
N VAL A 12 -22.27 7.00 5.42
CA VAL A 12 -21.21 6.44 6.29
C VAL A 12 -20.64 7.50 7.25
N TYR A 13 -20.54 8.75 6.82
CA TYR A 13 -19.98 9.83 7.63
C TYR A 13 -20.89 10.16 8.82
N ALA A 14 -22.18 10.39 8.57
CA ALA A 14 -23.14 10.65 9.64
C ALA A 14 -23.29 9.44 10.58
N TRP A 15 -23.33 8.22 10.03
CA TRP A 15 -23.36 6.98 10.80
C TRP A 15 -22.15 6.84 11.74
N ALA A 16 -20.94 7.12 11.24
CA ALA A 16 -19.71 7.01 12.02
C ALA A 16 -19.66 8.02 13.18
N LEU A 17 -20.07 9.28 12.92
CA LEU A 17 -20.14 10.30 13.97
C LEU A 17 -21.19 9.96 15.04
N GLN A 18 -22.35 9.44 14.63
CA GLN A 18 -23.40 9.02 15.55
C GLN A 18 -22.93 7.87 16.45
N ASN A 19 -22.28 6.85 15.88
CA ASN A 19 -21.74 5.72 16.65
C ASN A 19 -20.60 6.16 17.59
N ALA A 20 -19.72 7.06 17.14
CA ALA A 20 -18.70 7.65 18.00
C ALA A 20 -19.32 8.37 19.20
N GLU A 21 -20.43 9.08 19.02
CA GLU A 21 -21.13 9.76 20.10
C GLU A 21 -21.81 8.78 21.08
N LEU A 22 -22.45 7.72 20.57
CA LEU A 22 -22.99 6.65 21.41
C LEU A 22 -21.91 5.99 22.28
N ILE A 23 -20.72 5.76 21.72
CA ILE A 23 -19.55 5.24 22.46
C ILE A 23 -19.13 6.21 23.57
N ARG A 24 -19.01 7.52 23.28
CA ARG A 24 -18.63 8.54 24.29
C ARG A 24 -19.64 8.60 25.43
N GLN A 25 -20.93 8.44 25.12
CA GLN A 25 -22.02 8.41 26.09
C GLN A 25 -22.16 7.06 26.81
N ARG A 26 -21.33 6.06 26.48
CA ARG A 26 -21.39 4.67 27.01
C ARG A 26 -22.74 3.99 26.75
N ARG A 27 -23.44 4.36 25.68
CA ARG A 27 -24.74 3.81 25.26
C ARG A 27 -24.53 2.58 24.38
N PHE A 28 -23.81 1.59 24.89
CA PHE A 28 -23.35 0.44 24.09
C PHE A 28 -24.49 -0.42 23.52
N ALA A 29 -25.66 -0.43 24.19
CA ALA A 29 -26.83 -1.17 23.73
C ALA A 29 -27.45 -0.60 22.43
N GLU A 30 -27.05 0.61 22.02
CA GLU A 30 -27.60 1.31 20.84
C GLU A 30 -26.61 1.35 19.67
N ILE A 31 -25.41 0.79 19.86
CA ILE A 31 -24.36 0.73 18.84
C ILE A 31 -24.66 -0.44 17.90
N ASP A 32 -24.50 -0.21 16.61
CA ASP A 32 -24.41 -1.26 15.59
C ASP A 32 -23.00 -1.90 15.63
N ILE A 33 -22.81 -2.83 16.57
CA ILE A 33 -21.50 -3.41 16.89
C ILE A 33 -20.86 -4.08 15.68
N ASP A 34 -21.65 -4.79 14.86
CA ASP A 34 -21.13 -5.53 13.70
C ASP A 34 -20.59 -4.58 12.63
N ASN A 35 -21.35 -3.51 12.30
CA ASN A 35 -20.89 -2.52 11.33
C ASN A 35 -19.71 -1.68 11.87
N VAL A 36 -19.69 -1.38 13.17
CA VAL A 36 -18.54 -0.70 13.80
C VAL A 36 -17.28 -1.56 13.75
N ALA A 37 -17.38 -2.85 14.06
CA ALA A 37 -16.26 -3.79 13.94
C ALA A 37 -15.74 -3.85 12.49
N GLY A 38 -16.63 -4.02 11.53
CA GLY A 38 -16.27 -4.04 10.11
C GLY A 38 -15.62 -2.72 9.63
N ALA A 39 -16.09 -1.58 10.13
CA ALA A 39 -15.49 -0.28 9.83
C ALA A 39 -14.08 -0.12 10.45
N LEU A 40 -13.83 -0.65 11.64
CA LEU A 40 -12.50 -0.64 12.23
C LEU A 40 -11.53 -1.55 11.47
N GLU A 41 -12.00 -2.73 11.04
CA GLU A 41 -11.23 -3.63 10.20
C GLU A 41 -10.91 -3.03 8.83
N SER A 42 -11.86 -2.28 8.24
CA SER A 42 -11.65 -1.62 6.95
C SER A 42 -10.61 -0.51 7.00
N VAL A 43 -10.52 0.24 8.10
CA VAL A 43 -9.46 1.23 8.32
C VAL A 43 -8.08 0.57 8.28
N GLY A 44 -7.90 -0.56 8.99
CA GLY A 44 -6.64 -1.31 8.96
C GLY A 44 -6.30 -1.84 7.56
N ARG A 45 -7.30 -2.33 6.84
CA ARG A 45 -7.15 -2.81 5.46
C ARG A 45 -6.73 -1.70 4.50
N HIS A 46 -7.31 -0.50 4.63
CA HIS A 46 -7.00 0.63 3.77
C HIS A 46 -5.53 1.04 3.85
N GLU A 47 -4.96 1.11 5.05
CA GLU A 47 -3.53 1.44 5.24
C GLU A 47 -2.61 0.35 4.66
N GLN A 48 -3.01 -0.93 4.77
CA GLN A 48 -2.29 -2.05 4.15
C GLN A 48 -2.36 -1.99 2.62
N ASP A 49 -3.54 -1.68 2.05
CA ASP A 49 -3.74 -1.55 0.60
C ASP A 49 -2.93 -0.37 0.03
N ALA A 50 -2.89 0.77 0.74
CA ALA A 50 -2.06 1.91 0.37
C ALA A 50 -0.56 1.55 0.34
N LEU A 51 -0.09 0.77 1.33
CA LEU A 51 1.27 0.25 1.33
C LEU A 51 1.52 -0.69 0.14
N ALA A 52 0.56 -1.57 -0.17
CA ALA A 52 0.65 -2.51 -1.29
C ALA A 52 0.76 -1.79 -2.63
N GLU A 53 -0.05 -0.76 -2.87
CA GLU A 53 0.01 0.07 -4.07
C GLU A 53 1.36 0.81 -4.19
N CYS A 54 1.83 1.39 -3.08
CA CYS A 54 3.12 2.06 -3.05
C CYS A 54 4.27 1.11 -3.39
N LEU A 55 4.31 -0.08 -2.76
CA LEU A 55 5.31 -1.12 -3.01
C LEU A 55 5.24 -1.66 -4.44
N THR A 56 4.03 -1.83 -4.99
CA THR A 56 3.84 -2.26 -6.39
C THR A 56 4.52 -1.29 -7.34
N GLY A 57 4.28 0.02 -7.18
CA GLY A 57 4.93 1.04 -7.99
C GLY A 57 6.44 1.10 -7.77
N LEU A 58 6.91 0.90 -6.54
CA LEU A 58 8.33 1.01 -6.21
C LEU A 58 9.11 -0.14 -6.86
N LEU A 59 8.62 -1.37 -6.69
CA LEU A 59 9.18 -2.55 -7.31
C LEU A 59 9.16 -2.44 -8.84
N ALA A 60 8.07 -1.93 -9.44
CA ALA A 60 7.98 -1.76 -10.88
C ALA A 60 9.07 -0.82 -11.43
N ARG A 61 9.28 0.31 -10.74
CA ARG A 61 10.32 1.28 -11.11
C ARG A 61 11.72 0.73 -10.89
N LEU A 62 11.97 -0.03 -9.82
CA LEU A 62 13.25 -0.71 -9.58
C LEU A 62 13.55 -1.78 -10.65
N LEU A 63 12.54 -2.56 -11.06
CA LEU A 63 12.65 -3.49 -12.17
C LEU A 63 13.01 -2.75 -13.46
N ARG A 64 12.29 -1.69 -13.79
CA ARG A 64 12.59 -0.88 -14.97
C ARG A 64 13.99 -0.28 -14.92
N TRP A 65 14.42 0.23 -13.76
CA TRP A 65 15.77 0.76 -13.53
C TRP A 65 16.86 -0.27 -13.83
N ARG A 66 16.63 -1.54 -13.42
CA ARG A 66 17.54 -2.66 -13.69
C ARG A 66 17.64 -2.98 -15.18
N HIS A 67 16.54 -2.91 -15.92
CA HIS A 67 16.47 -3.31 -17.33
C HIS A 67 16.83 -2.20 -18.34
N GLN A 68 16.60 -0.92 -18.00
CA GLN A 68 16.82 0.21 -18.90
C GLN A 68 18.05 1.04 -18.51
N LEU A 69 19.22 0.39 -18.43
CA LEU A 69 20.49 1.02 -18.00
C LEU A 69 20.90 2.24 -18.84
N THR A 70 20.53 2.28 -20.12
CA THR A 70 20.90 3.35 -21.08
C THR A 70 20.01 4.60 -20.99
N ARG A 71 18.89 4.55 -20.24
CA ARG A 71 17.95 5.67 -20.06
C ARG A 71 17.60 5.89 -18.58
N ARG A 72 18.64 5.96 -17.75
CA ARG A 72 18.51 6.36 -16.34
C ARG A 72 18.31 7.87 -16.25
N GLU A 73 17.08 8.30 -16.46
CA GLU A 73 16.69 9.70 -16.34
C GLU A 73 16.58 10.10 -14.85
N LYS A 74 17.04 11.32 -14.51
CA LYS A 74 17.01 11.83 -13.13
C LYS A 74 15.59 11.86 -12.53
N SER A 75 14.56 12.08 -13.37
CA SER A 75 13.16 12.03 -12.99
C SER A 75 12.75 10.69 -12.36
N TRP A 76 13.33 9.57 -12.81
CA TRP A 76 13.04 8.24 -12.28
C TRP A 76 13.68 8.02 -10.91
N GLN A 77 14.87 8.60 -10.71
CA GLN A 77 15.52 8.56 -9.41
C GLN A 77 14.66 9.29 -8.37
N THR A 78 14.16 10.48 -8.71
CA THR A 78 13.24 11.24 -7.85
C THR A 78 12.00 10.43 -7.53
N LEU A 79 11.33 9.84 -8.53
CA LEU A 79 10.13 9.04 -8.30
C LEU A 79 10.35 7.82 -7.40
N ILE A 80 11.49 7.13 -7.53
CA ILE A 80 11.85 6.00 -6.66
C ILE A 80 12.09 6.47 -5.21
N GLN A 81 12.78 7.60 -5.04
CA GLN A 81 13.04 8.17 -3.72
C GLN A 81 11.75 8.66 -3.06
N ASP A 82 10.86 9.31 -3.81
CA ASP A 82 9.56 9.78 -3.33
C ASP A 82 8.70 8.61 -2.85
N GLN A 83 8.69 7.49 -3.58
CA GLN A 83 7.97 6.30 -3.14
C GLN A 83 8.59 5.65 -1.90
N ARG A 84 9.92 5.59 -1.80
CA ARG A 84 10.59 5.13 -0.57
C ARG A 84 10.21 6.01 0.62
N ALA A 85 10.23 7.34 0.45
CA ALA A 85 9.81 8.28 1.49
C ALA A 85 8.35 8.03 1.89
N HIS A 86 7.45 7.84 0.92
CA HIS A 86 6.05 7.56 1.20
C HIS A 86 5.85 6.25 1.98
N VAL A 87 6.58 5.18 1.66
CA VAL A 87 6.57 3.95 2.46
C VAL A 87 7.01 4.23 3.91
N GLN A 88 8.06 5.04 4.11
CA GLN A 88 8.49 5.40 5.46
C GLN A 88 7.44 6.23 6.22
N GLU A 89 6.71 7.12 5.54
CA GLU A 89 5.60 7.88 6.13
C GLU A 89 4.46 6.96 6.58
N ILE A 90 4.06 6.00 5.75
CA ILE A 90 3.05 4.99 6.10
C ILE A 90 3.50 4.22 7.35
N PHE A 91 4.76 3.80 7.40
CA PHE A 91 5.29 3.09 8.55
C PHE A 91 5.48 3.92 9.81
N ALA A 92 5.66 5.23 9.69
CA ALA A 92 5.70 6.14 10.84
C ALA A 92 4.31 6.23 11.51
N LYS A 93 3.24 6.19 10.71
CA LYS A 93 1.84 6.18 11.20
C LYS A 93 1.38 4.79 11.64
N ASN A 94 1.87 3.74 10.97
CA ASN A 94 1.41 2.36 11.13
C ASN A 94 2.60 1.40 11.36
N PRO A 95 3.27 1.45 12.52
CA PRO A 95 4.49 0.68 12.75
C PRO A 95 4.30 -0.85 12.69
N SER A 96 3.09 -1.34 13.00
CA SER A 96 2.73 -2.77 12.92
C SER A 96 2.81 -3.34 11.51
N LEU A 97 2.67 -2.52 10.46
CA LEU A 97 2.74 -2.98 9.07
C LEU A 97 4.14 -3.50 8.68
N ARG A 98 5.19 -3.13 9.43
CA ARG A 98 6.55 -3.63 9.18
C ARG A 98 6.67 -5.15 9.32
N VAL A 99 5.86 -5.76 10.21
CA VAL A 99 5.91 -7.21 10.48
C VAL A 99 5.51 -8.02 9.25
N GLY A 100 4.57 -7.52 8.45
CA GLY A 100 4.06 -8.19 7.25
C GLY A 100 4.78 -7.81 5.96
N LEU A 101 5.83 -6.99 6.02
CA LEU A 101 6.42 -6.36 4.83
C LEU A 101 6.99 -7.40 3.84
N GLU A 102 7.73 -8.40 4.30
CA GLU A 102 8.31 -9.41 3.41
C GLU A 102 7.23 -10.20 2.65
N ALA A 103 6.17 -10.58 3.34
CA ALA A 103 5.03 -11.26 2.73
C ALA A 103 4.35 -10.34 1.71
N LEU A 104 4.13 -9.07 2.08
CA LEU A 104 3.50 -8.11 1.20
C LEU A 104 4.32 -7.85 -0.07
N VAL A 105 5.63 -7.69 0.04
CA VAL A 105 6.55 -7.54 -1.12
C VAL A 105 6.43 -8.74 -2.07
N ARG A 106 6.32 -9.95 -1.53
CA ARG A 106 6.12 -11.17 -2.32
C ARG A 106 4.77 -11.15 -3.04
N ASP A 107 3.72 -10.78 -2.34
CA ASP A 107 2.35 -10.76 -2.86
C ASP A 107 2.20 -9.75 -3.99
N VAL A 108 2.76 -8.55 -3.83
CA VAL A 108 2.64 -7.47 -4.83
C VAL A 108 3.59 -7.61 -6.02
N TYR A 109 4.60 -8.49 -5.93
CA TYR A 109 5.64 -8.58 -6.95
C TYR A 109 5.09 -8.93 -8.34
N SER A 110 4.12 -9.85 -8.40
CA SER A 110 3.50 -10.26 -9.67
C SER A 110 2.86 -9.08 -10.41
N SER A 111 2.14 -8.22 -9.68
CA SER A 111 1.55 -6.97 -10.18
C SER A 111 2.64 -5.98 -10.56
N ALA A 112 3.67 -5.80 -9.74
CA ALA A 112 4.79 -4.90 -10.02
C ALA A 112 5.53 -5.27 -11.32
N ARG A 113 5.70 -6.57 -11.57
CA ARG A 113 6.30 -7.10 -12.80
C ARG A 113 5.48 -6.76 -14.04
N GLN A 114 4.15 -6.85 -13.96
CA GLN A 114 3.24 -6.46 -15.04
C GLN A 114 3.28 -4.95 -15.30
N VAL A 115 3.25 -4.15 -14.24
CA VAL A 115 3.38 -2.68 -14.34
C VAL A 115 4.70 -2.30 -14.98
N ALA A 116 5.82 -2.90 -14.55
CA ALA A 116 7.14 -2.65 -15.12
C ALA A 116 7.19 -2.96 -16.62
N ALA A 117 6.62 -4.09 -17.05
CA ALA A 117 6.57 -4.48 -18.46
C ALA A 117 5.76 -3.48 -19.30
N CYS A 118 4.60 -3.07 -18.79
CA CYS A 118 3.74 -2.07 -19.42
C CYS A 118 4.46 -0.72 -19.56
N GLU A 119 4.98 -0.17 -18.46
CA GLU A 119 5.66 1.14 -18.45
C GLU A 119 6.94 1.15 -19.29
N ALA A 120 7.66 0.03 -19.32
CA ALA A 120 8.89 -0.10 -20.10
C ALA A 120 8.62 -0.37 -21.59
N ASN A 121 7.37 -0.67 -21.97
CA ASN A 121 7.00 -1.21 -23.29
C ASN A 121 7.86 -2.42 -23.68
N LEU A 122 8.03 -3.35 -22.73
CA LEU A 122 8.85 -4.55 -22.86
C LEU A 122 8.02 -5.80 -22.61
N LYS A 123 8.48 -6.93 -23.15
CA LYS A 123 7.89 -8.25 -22.92
C LYS A 123 8.04 -8.65 -21.45
N LEU A 124 6.98 -9.21 -20.84
CA LEU A 124 6.96 -9.61 -19.44
C LEU A 124 8.02 -10.67 -19.10
N GLU A 125 8.38 -11.51 -20.07
CA GLU A 125 9.38 -12.57 -19.99
C GLU A 125 10.81 -12.03 -19.82
N LEU A 126 11.04 -10.75 -20.15
CA LEU A 126 12.32 -10.11 -19.89
C LEU A 126 12.55 -9.83 -18.40
N PHE A 127 11.48 -9.79 -17.61
CA PHE A 127 11.55 -9.56 -16.17
C PHE A 127 11.55 -10.90 -15.43
N PRO A 128 12.34 -11.02 -14.34
CA PRO A 128 12.47 -12.26 -13.59
C PRO A 128 11.13 -12.69 -12.98
N GLN A 129 10.89 -14.01 -12.93
CA GLN A 129 9.66 -14.57 -12.38
C GLN A 129 9.58 -14.40 -10.86
N ASP A 130 10.71 -14.45 -10.18
CA ASP A 130 10.84 -14.19 -8.75
C ASP A 130 11.42 -12.79 -8.50
N CYS A 131 11.07 -12.20 -7.34
CA CYS A 131 11.56 -10.88 -6.97
C CYS A 131 13.09 -10.90 -6.82
N PRO A 132 13.84 -10.09 -7.59
CA PRO A 132 15.29 -10.12 -7.56
C PRO A 132 15.88 -9.19 -6.48
N PHE A 133 15.02 -8.56 -5.66
CA PHE A 133 15.40 -7.60 -4.63
C PHE A 133 15.06 -8.18 -3.26
N GLN A 134 15.98 -8.00 -2.30
CA GLN A 134 15.66 -8.21 -0.90
C GLN A 134 14.80 -7.05 -0.38
N THR A 135 13.94 -7.32 0.59
CA THR A 135 13.04 -6.31 1.18
C THR A 135 13.79 -5.08 1.67
N GLU A 136 14.97 -5.29 2.28
CA GLU A 136 15.84 -4.22 2.78
C GLU A 136 16.34 -3.33 1.65
N GLN A 137 16.69 -3.93 0.50
CA GLN A 137 17.19 -3.22 -0.68
C GLN A 137 16.09 -2.37 -1.34
N VAL A 138 14.84 -2.84 -1.32
CA VAL A 138 13.70 -2.10 -1.86
C VAL A 138 13.57 -0.75 -1.15
N LEU A 139 13.76 -0.73 0.18
CA LEU A 139 13.60 0.45 1.01
C LEU A 139 14.88 1.27 1.22
N ASP A 140 16.05 0.70 0.96
CA ASP A 140 17.33 1.38 1.14
C ASP A 140 17.49 2.56 0.15
N PRO A 141 17.57 3.82 0.61
CA PRO A 141 17.71 4.99 -0.25
C PRO A 141 19.03 4.99 -1.04
N SER A 142 20.06 4.29 -0.58
CA SER A 142 21.35 4.16 -1.26
C SER A 142 21.40 3.01 -2.27
N TYR A 143 20.44 2.09 -2.24
CA TYR A 143 20.39 0.96 -3.15
C TYR A 143 19.84 1.35 -4.53
N TRP A 144 20.58 0.97 -5.58
CA TRP A 144 20.20 1.12 -6.98
C TRP A 144 20.57 -0.14 -7.78
N PRO A 145 19.61 -0.83 -8.43
CA PRO A 145 19.89 -2.05 -9.18
C PRO A 145 20.93 -1.85 -10.31
N GLY A 146 21.92 -2.75 -10.38
CA GLY A 146 22.96 -2.71 -11.41
C GLY A 146 24.05 -1.65 -11.17
N SER A 147 24.19 -1.17 -9.94
CA SER A 147 25.36 -0.40 -9.48
C SER A 147 26.30 -1.41 -8.80
N HIS A 148 27.49 -1.62 -9.38
CA HIS A 148 28.59 -2.35 -8.73
C HIS A 148 29.54 -1.34 -8.11
#